data_AF-A0A950GA88-F1
#
_entry.id   AF-A0A950GA88-F1
#
_cell.length_a   1.000
_cell.length_b   1.000
_cell.length_c   1.000
_cell.angle_alpha   90.00
_cell.angle_beta   90.00
_cell.angle_gamma   90.00
#
_symmetry.space_group_name_H-M   'P 1'
#
loop_
_entity.id
_entity.type
_entity.pdbx_description
1 polymer ?
#
loop_
_entity_poly.entity_id
_entity_poly.type
_entity_poly.pdbx_seq_one_letter_code
_entity_poly.pdbx_strand_id
1 'polypeptide(L)'
;MTDYLARLNSEQREAVETVNGPLLVLAGAGTGKTRVLTTRFAHILMTGRAYPSQVLAVTFTNKAAREMRERVSAILGRPAEGLWLGTFHALCARMLRRHAEHVGLSSNFTILDQDDQLRVLKQVMEADRVDSKRWPPPALMGVIQRWKDRAVTPSRVTAAEDTDFANGRARGLYLAYQQRLAALNATDFGDLMLHMTEILRTKPDVLAQYHRAFRYILVDEYQDTNLIQYLWLRLLAQGHRNICCVGDDDQSIYSWRGAEVENILRFEKDFEGARLVRLEANYRSTAPILAAASALIANNEGRLGKTLRPGRADSEGDKVAVAGLWDSDEEARMVGDRIEALRRDGHP
;
A
#
# COMPACT_ATOMS: atom_id res chain seq x y z
N MET A 1 -15.68 8.71 -29.42
CA MET A 1 -14.80 8.46 -28.26
C MET A 1 -15.49 9.06 -27.05
N THR A 2 -15.79 8.25 -26.04
CA THR A 2 -16.28 8.73 -24.75
C THR A 2 -15.21 9.64 -24.16
N ASP A 3 -15.53 10.91 -23.87
CA ASP A 3 -14.59 11.79 -23.17
C ASP A 3 -14.44 11.29 -21.73
N TYR A 4 -13.40 10.48 -21.51
CA TYR A 4 -13.09 9.86 -20.22
C TYR A 4 -12.66 10.89 -19.17
N LEU A 5 -12.43 12.14 -19.57
CA LEU A 5 -12.13 13.28 -18.70
C LEU A 5 -13.39 14.09 -18.35
N ALA A 6 -14.48 14.00 -19.13
CA ALA A 6 -15.67 14.87 -18.99
C ALA A 6 -16.32 14.85 -17.61
N ARG A 7 -16.18 13.73 -16.88
CA ARG A 7 -16.80 13.57 -15.56
C ARG A 7 -15.86 13.97 -14.41
N LEU A 8 -14.66 14.47 -14.68
CA LEU A 8 -13.70 14.90 -13.65
C LEU A 8 -13.92 16.37 -13.31
N ASN A 9 -13.73 16.75 -12.05
CA ASN A 9 -13.60 18.16 -11.69
C ASN A 9 -12.22 18.70 -12.09
N SER A 10 -11.98 20.00 -11.90
CA SER A 10 -10.72 20.68 -12.22
C SER A 10 -9.50 20.03 -11.59
N GLU A 11 -9.55 19.74 -10.29
CA GLU A 11 -8.44 19.23 -9.50
C GLU A 11 -8.13 17.76 -9.87
N GLN A 12 -9.16 16.95 -10.11
CA GLN A 12 -9.03 15.59 -10.62
C GLN A 12 -8.45 15.59 -12.04
N ARG A 13 -8.87 16.53 -12.90
CA ARG A 13 -8.35 16.67 -14.26
C ARG A 13 -6.88 17.08 -14.26
N GLU A 14 -6.52 18.04 -13.42
CA GLU A 14 -5.13 18.45 -13.19
C GLU A 14 -4.26 17.26 -12.74
N ALA A 15 -4.75 16.47 -11.77
CA ALA A 15 -4.06 15.27 -11.30
C ALA A 15 -3.94 14.18 -12.38
N VAL A 16 -4.85 14.11 -13.36
CA VAL A 16 -4.78 13.16 -14.48
C VAL A 16 -3.80 13.64 -15.56
N GLU A 17 -3.82 14.94 -15.88
CA GLU A 17 -3.05 15.52 -16.99
C GLU A 17 -1.60 15.84 -16.61
N THR A 18 -1.29 16.01 -15.32
CA THR A 18 0.07 16.28 -14.81
C THR A 18 0.93 15.01 -14.84
N VAL A 19 1.25 14.50 -16.02
CA VAL A 19 1.89 13.18 -16.20
C VAL A 19 3.39 13.17 -15.97
N ASN A 20 4.07 14.30 -16.14
CA ASN A 20 5.53 14.38 -16.08
C ASN A 20 6.01 14.84 -14.70
N GLY A 21 7.11 14.25 -14.24
CA GLY A 21 7.71 14.55 -12.94
C GLY A 21 6.96 13.92 -11.77
N PRO A 22 7.47 14.10 -10.55
CA PRO A 22 6.85 13.59 -9.35
C PRO A 22 5.55 14.36 -9.04
N LEU A 23 4.51 13.61 -8.66
CA LEU A 23 3.21 14.15 -8.30
C LEU A 23 2.71 13.48 -7.01
N LEU A 24 2.36 14.29 -6.02
CA LEU A 24 1.57 13.87 -4.88
C LEU A 24 0.13 14.35 -5.08
N VAL A 25 -0.81 13.42 -5.09
CA VAL A 25 -2.25 13.72 -5.07
C VAL A 25 -2.75 13.49 -3.65
N LEU A 26 -2.87 14.58 -2.90
CA LEU A 26 -3.39 14.56 -1.53
C LEU A 26 -4.91 14.57 -1.59
N ALA A 27 -5.53 13.44 -1.27
CA ALA A 27 -6.91 13.21 -1.62
C ALA A 27 -7.70 12.68 -0.44
N GLY A 28 -8.57 13.53 0.11
CA GLY A 28 -9.37 13.18 1.27
C GLY A 28 -10.35 12.03 1.02
N ALA A 29 -10.97 11.50 2.08
CA ALA A 29 -12.00 10.46 1.97
C ALA A 29 -13.08 10.86 0.96
N GLY A 30 -13.49 9.94 0.08
CA GLY A 30 -14.60 10.16 -0.85
C GLY A 30 -14.35 11.17 -1.99
N THR A 31 -13.11 11.62 -2.20
CA THR A 31 -12.76 12.64 -3.22
C THR A 31 -12.45 12.07 -4.60
N GLY A 32 -12.40 10.74 -4.72
CA GLY A 32 -12.17 10.05 -6.00
C GLY A 32 -10.73 9.59 -6.25
N LYS A 33 -9.92 9.32 -5.21
CA LYS A 33 -8.57 8.71 -5.28
C LYS A 33 -8.40 7.68 -6.40
N THR A 34 -9.12 6.56 -6.28
CA THR A 34 -9.07 5.44 -7.24
C THR A 34 -9.48 5.86 -8.64
N ARG A 35 -10.42 6.81 -8.76
CA ARG A 35 -10.89 7.32 -10.04
C ARG A 35 -9.80 8.12 -10.75
N VAL A 36 -9.12 9.03 -10.04
CA VAL A 36 -7.98 9.77 -10.58
C VAL A 36 -6.88 8.82 -11.04
N LEU A 37 -6.53 7.82 -10.22
CA LEU A 37 -5.45 6.90 -10.53
C LEU A 37 -5.75 6.02 -11.76
N THR A 38 -6.98 5.47 -11.84
CA THR A 38 -7.43 4.66 -12.99
C THR A 38 -7.56 5.48 -14.27
N THR A 39 -8.13 6.68 -14.19
CA THR A 39 -8.23 7.58 -15.35
C THR A 39 -6.85 8.06 -15.80
N ARG A 40 -5.94 8.35 -14.88
CA ARG A 40 -4.54 8.70 -15.19
C ARG A 40 -3.81 7.57 -15.90
N PHE A 41 -3.95 6.33 -15.42
CA PHE A 41 -3.39 5.15 -16.08
C PHE A 41 -3.88 5.08 -17.54
N ALA A 42 -5.20 5.15 -17.74
CA ALA A 42 -5.79 5.09 -19.08
C ALA A 42 -5.34 6.28 -19.96
N HIS A 43 -5.31 7.49 -19.39
CA HIS A 43 -4.87 8.71 -20.08
C HIS A 43 -3.44 8.58 -20.62
N ILE A 44 -2.50 8.06 -19.82
CA ILE A 44 -1.11 7.82 -20.23
C ILE A 44 -1.04 6.91 -21.47
N LEU A 45 -1.85 5.84 -21.48
CA LEU A 45 -1.87 4.90 -22.61
C LEU A 45 -2.57 5.49 -23.84
N MET A 46 -3.75 6.11 -23.66
CA MET A 46 -4.55 6.64 -24.76
C MET A 46 -3.90 7.83 -25.46
N THR A 47 -3.09 8.60 -24.74
CA THR A 47 -2.30 9.70 -25.31
C THR A 47 -0.97 9.26 -25.92
N GLY A 48 -0.67 7.95 -25.95
CA GLY A 48 0.54 7.41 -26.56
C GLY A 48 1.83 7.72 -25.79
N ARG A 49 1.74 8.11 -24.51
CA ARG A 49 2.92 8.48 -23.70
C ARG A 49 3.73 7.29 -23.23
N ALA A 50 3.10 6.12 -23.11
CA ALA A 50 3.75 4.87 -22.74
C ALA A 50 3.00 3.65 -23.28
N TYR A 51 3.73 2.56 -23.47
CA TYR A 51 3.14 1.25 -23.66
C TYR A 51 2.63 0.68 -22.32
N PRO A 52 1.66 -0.27 -22.34
CA PRO A 52 1.16 -0.91 -21.12
C PRO A 52 2.25 -1.55 -20.24
N SER A 53 3.32 -2.06 -20.85
CA SER A 53 4.47 -2.63 -20.15
C SER A 53 5.32 -1.60 -19.40
N GLN A 54 5.11 -0.31 -19.68
CA GLN A 54 5.88 0.80 -19.13
C GLN A 54 5.18 1.58 -18.01
N VAL A 55 3.99 1.14 -17.59
CA VAL A 55 3.24 1.74 -16.48
C VAL A 55 3.12 0.72 -15.35
N LEU A 56 3.76 1.02 -14.22
CA LEU A 56 3.64 0.28 -12.98
C LEU A 56 2.55 0.93 -12.11
N ALA A 57 1.58 0.15 -11.65
CA ALA A 57 0.52 0.60 -10.76
C ALA A 57 0.43 -0.31 -9.52
N VAL A 58 0.55 0.28 -8.35
CA VAL A 58 0.72 -0.43 -7.08
C VAL A 58 -0.40 -0.04 -6.11
N THR A 59 -0.93 -1.03 -5.39
CA THR A 59 -1.92 -0.84 -4.33
C THR A 59 -1.69 -1.84 -3.19
N PHE A 60 -2.48 -1.77 -2.12
CA PHE A 60 -2.28 -2.60 -0.92
C PHE A 60 -3.06 -3.91 -0.95
N THR A 61 -4.25 -3.93 -1.57
CA THR A 61 -5.14 -5.09 -1.51
C THR A 61 -5.40 -5.69 -2.89
N ASN A 62 -5.57 -7.01 -2.92
CA ASN A 62 -5.95 -7.71 -4.16
C ASN A 62 -7.31 -7.22 -4.69
N LYS A 63 -8.23 -6.83 -3.79
CA LYS A 63 -9.52 -6.22 -4.15
C LYS A 63 -9.31 -4.90 -4.90
N ALA A 64 -8.52 -3.99 -4.36
CA ALA A 64 -8.22 -2.71 -5.00
C ALA A 64 -7.51 -2.91 -6.35
N ALA A 65 -6.58 -3.87 -6.45
CA ALA A 65 -5.91 -4.17 -7.71
C ALA A 65 -6.89 -4.70 -8.78
N ARG A 66 -7.85 -5.54 -8.39
CA ARG A 66 -8.89 -6.04 -9.28
C ARG A 66 -9.82 -4.91 -9.75
N GLU A 67 -10.34 -4.11 -8.81
CA GLU A 67 -11.21 -2.97 -9.13
C GLU A 67 -10.51 -1.95 -10.03
N MET A 68 -9.24 -1.66 -9.78
CA MET A 68 -8.44 -0.76 -10.60
C MET A 68 -8.27 -1.31 -12.03
N ARG A 69 -8.00 -2.62 -12.18
CA ARG A 69 -7.90 -3.29 -13.49
C ARG A 69 -9.21 -3.25 -14.26
N GLU A 70 -10.34 -3.53 -13.60
CA GLU A 70 -11.67 -3.48 -14.22
C GLU A 70 -11.99 -2.07 -14.72
N ARG A 71 -11.73 -1.04 -13.91
CA ARG A 71 -11.92 0.37 -14.30
C ARG A 71 -11.04 0.78 -15.46
N VAL A 72 -9.76 0.42 -15.45
CA VAL A 72 -8.84 0.70 -16.57
C VAL A 72 -9.31 -0.01 -17.84
N SER A 73 -9.72 -1.28 -17.75
CA SER A 73 -10.25 -2.05 -18.89
C SER A 73 -11.49 -1.38 -19.49
N ALA A 74 -12.41 -0.91 -18.63
CA ALA A 74 -13.63 -0.24 -19.05
C ALA A 74 -13.34 1.08 -19.80
N ILE A 75 -12.36 1.86 -19.34
CA ILE A 75 -11.96 3.11 -20.03
C ILE A 75 -11.29 2.80 -21.37
N LEU A 76 -10.41 1.80 -21.42
CA LEU A 76 -9.69 1.42 -22.63
C LEU A 76 -10.56 0.68 -23.66
N GLY A 77 -11.72 0.16 -23.26
CA GLY A 77 -12.61 -0.64 -24.12
C GLY A 77 -12.02 -2.01 -24.51
N ARG A 78 -11.03 -2.52 -23.76
CA ARG A 78 -10.37 -3.80 -24.02
C ARG A 78 -9.84 -4.43 -22.72
N PRO A 79 -9.62 -5.76 -22.68
CA PRO A 79 -9.04 -6.42 -21.53
C PRO A 79 -7.66 -5.85 -21.15
N ALA A 80 -7.46 -5.62 -19.85
CA ALA A 80 -6.21 -5.11 -19.29
C ALA A 80 -5.33 -6.23 -18.70
N GLU A 81 -5.12 -7.29 -19.47
CA GLU A 81 -4.25 -8.41 -19.10
C GLU A 81 -2.77 -8.05 -19.25
N GLY A 82 -1.92 -8.71 -18.46
CA GLY A 82 -0.46 -8.50 -18.52
C GLY A 82 0.06 -7.17 -17.95
N LEU A 83 -0.81 -6.24 -17.56
CA LEU A 83 -0.41 -4.97 -16.93
C LEU A 83 0.48 -5.20 -15.70
N TRP A 84 1.43 -4.29 -15.48
CA TRP A 84 2.13 -4.15 -14.20
C TRP A 84 1.22 -3.47 -13.16
N LEU A 85 0.08 -4.11 -12.87
CA LEU A 85 -0.93 -3.61 -11.93
C LEU A 85 -1.19 -4.70 -10.87
N GLY A 86 -0.88 -4.41 -9.61
CA GLY A 86 -1.03 -5.39 -8.53
C GLY A 86 -0.72 -4.84 -7.16
N THR A 87 -0.68 -5.72 -6.17
CA THR A 87 -0.16 -5.37 -4.86
C THR A 87 1.37 -5.32 -4.85
N PHE A 88 1.97 -4.63 -3.88
CA PHE A 88 3.42 -4.65 -3.66
C PHE A 88 4.00 -6.06 -3.71
N HIS A 89 3.42 -6.98 -2.94
CA HIS A 89 3.84 -8.38 -2.86
C HIS A 89 3.67 -9.12 -4.19
N ALA A 90 2.53 -8.97 -4.87
CA ALA A 90 2.29 -9.65 -6.15
C ALA A 90 3.26 -9.18 -7.25
N LEU A 91 3.56 -7.87 -7.27
CA LEU A 91 4.51 -7.29 -8.22
C LEU A 91 5.94 -7.70 -7.90
N CYS A 92 6.34 -7.68 -6.63
CA CYS A 92 7.66 -8.16 -6.21
C CYS A 92 7.83 -9.65 -6.45
N ALA A 93 6.83 -10.49 -6.19
CA ALA A 93 6.87 -11.91 -6.55
C ALA A 93 7.06 -12.10 -8.06
N ARG A 94 6.34 -11.33 -8.90
CA ARG A 94 6.49 -11.37 -10.35
C ARG A 94 7.89 -10.96 -10.82
N MET A 95 8.49 -9.97 -10.18
CA MET A 95 9.87 -9.53 -10.46
C MET A 95 10.87 -10.57 -9.96
N LEU A 96 10.74 -11.03 -8.73
CA LEU A 96 11.63 -11.99 -8.08
C LEU A 96 11.68 -13.31 -8.84
N ARG A 97 10.55 -13.80 -9.38
CA ARG A 97 10.55 -15.01 -10.22
C ARG A 97 11.47 -14.91 -11.45
N ARG A 98 11.74 -13.71 -11.95
CA ARG A 98 12.67 -13.48 -13.08
C ARG A 98 14.14 -13.38 -12.66
N HIS A 99 14.39 -13.19 -11.36
CA HIS A 99 15.71 -12.90 -10.80
C HIS A 99 16.03 -13.76 -9.55
N ALA A 100 15.34 -14.90 -9.41
CA ALA A 100 15.36 -15.73 -8.21
C ALA A 100 16.77 -16.26 -7.89
N GLU A 101 17.56 -16.52 -8.93
CA GLU A 101 18.94 -17.00 -8.81
C GLU A 101 19.86 -16.04 -8.05
N HIS A 102 19.58 -14.72 -8.07
CA HIS A 102 20.37 -13.74 -7.33
C HIS A 102 20.25 -13.87 -5.81
N VAL A 103 19.23 -14.57 -5.33
CA VAL A 103 19.01 -14.84 -3.90
C VAL A 103 19.04 -16.33 -3.58
N GLY A 104 19.63 -17.15 -4.47
CA GLY A 104 19.77 -18.59 -4.27
C GLY A 104 18.46 -19.37 -4.36
N LEU A 105 17.46 -18.82 -5.05
CA LEU A 105 16.16 -19.45 -5.27
C LEU A 105 15.99 -19.86 -6.73
N SER A 106 15.09 -20.81 -6.97
CA SER A 106 14.56 -21.11 -8.30
C SER A 106 13.27 -20.33 -8.56
N SER A 107 12.96 -20.06 -9.83
CA SER A 107 11.81 -19.24 -10.25
C SER A 107 10.43 -19.81 -9.88
N ASN A 108 10.37 -21.08 -9.51
CA ASN A 108 9.17 -21.79 -9.05
C ASN A 108 9.05 -21.85 -7.51
N PHE A 109 9.73 -20.97 -6.78
CA PHE A 109 9.67 -20.94 -5.32
C PHE A 109 8.24 -20.87 -4.77
N THR A 110 8.04 -21.47 -3.60
CA THR A 110 6.76 -21.48 -2.88
C THR A 110 6.68 -20.27 -1.95
N ILE A 111 5.51 -19.62 -1.88
CA ILE A 111 5.25 -18.53 -0.93
C ILE A 111 4.53 -19.14 0.27
N LEU A 112 5.15 -19.08 1.45
CA LEU A 112 4.59 -19.67 2.67
C LEU A 112 3.55 -18.74 3.32
N ASP A 113 2.43 -19.33 3.75
CA ASP A 113 1.46 -18.66 4.61
C ASP A 113 1.96 -18.57 6.07
N GLN A 114 1.17 -17.93 6.93
CA GLN A 114 1.55 -17.72 8.32
C GLN A 114 1.75 -19.02 9.10
N ASP A 115 0.94 -20.04 8.85
CA ASP A 115 1.00 -21.30 9.59
C ASP A 115 2.25 -22.10 9.19
N ASP A 116 2.55 -22.16 7.89
CA ASP A 116 3.75 -22.80 7.38
C ASP A 116 5.02 -22.08 7.81
N GLN A 117 5.00 -20.73 7.82
CA GLN A 117 6.10 -19.93 8.37
C GLN A 117 6.38 -20.29 9.84
N LEU A 118 5.35 -20.41 10.67
CA LEU A 118 5.50 -20.77 12.09
C LEU A 118 6.00 -22.20 12.28
N ARG A 119 5.57 -23.15 11.44
CA ARG A 119 6.09 -24.53 11.46
C ARG A 119 7.57 -24.58 11.15
N VAL A 120 8.02 -23.88 10.10
CA VAL A 120 9.44 -23.81 9.73
C VAL A 120 10.25 -23.13 10.85
N LEU A 121 9.76 -22.01 11.39
CA LEU A 121 10.45 -21.30 12.45
C LEU A 121 10.58 -22.17 13.73
N LYS A 122 9.55 -22.93 14.08
CA LYS A 122 9.60 -23.85 15.22
C LYS A 122 10.69 -24.92 15.04
N GLN A 123 10.80 -25.52 13.85
CA GLN A 123 11.87 -26.49 13.55
C GLN A 123 13.27 -25.88 13.70
N VAL A 124 13.44 -24.64 13.25
CA VAL A 124 14.71 -23.89 13.41
C VAL A 124 15.03 -23.67 14.88
N MET A 125 14.04 -23.24 15.68
CA MET A 125 14.21 -23.04 17.11
C MET A 125 14.57 -24.33 17.86
N GLU A 126 13.91 -25.44 17.52
CA GLU A 126 14.19 -26.76 18.11
C GLU A 126 15.61 -27.24 17.79
N ALA A 127 16.07 -27.10 16.54
CA ALA A 127 17.44 -27.45 16.13
C ALA A 127 18.50 -26.65 16.90
N ASP A 128 18.19 -25.38 17.19
CA ASP A 128 19.03 -24.47 17.97
C ASP A 128 18.88 -24.63 19.50
N ARG A 129 18.11 -25.63 19.96
CA ARG A 129 17.81 -25.91 21.37
C ARG A 129 17.16 -24.72 22.09
N VAL A 130 16.30 -23.98 21.39
CA VAL A 130 15.47 -22.91 21.96
C VAL A 130 14.11 -23.48 22.34
N ASP A 131 13.77 -23.39 23.62
CA ASP A 131 12.49 -23.87 24.14
C ASP A 131 11.33 -22.99 23.63
N SER A 132 10.51 -23.55 22.75
CA SER A 132 9.37 -22.86 22.14
C SER A 132 8.22 -22.55 23.12
N LYS A 133 8.19 -23.18 24.30
CA LYS A 133 7.21 -22.85 25.36
C LYS A 133 7.60 -21.58 26.10
N ARG A 134 8.89 -21.43 26.40
CA ARG A 134 9.44 -20.22 27.01
C ARG A 134 9.54 -19.08 26.00
N TRP A 135 9.85 -19.38 24.75
CA TRP A 135 10.06 -18.42 23.68
C TRP A 135 9.09 -18.74 22.52
N PRO A 136 7.90 -18.14 22.47
CA PRO A 136 6.89 -18.49 21.47
C PRO A 136 7.35 -18.16 20.03
N PRO A 137 7.21 -19.08 19.05
CA PRO A 137 7.54 -18.80 17.65
C PRO A 137 6.82 -17.57 17.05
N PRO A 138 5.53 -17.30 17.35
CA PRO A 138 4.88 -16.08 16.86
C PRO A 138 5.56 -14.79 17.32
N ALA A 139 6.15 -14.76 18.53
CA ALA A 139 6.86 -13.60 19.02
C ALA A 139 8.17 -13.36 18.25
N LEU A 140 8.93 -14.43 17.97
CA LEU A 140 10.13 -14.35 17.12
C LEU A 140 9.77 -13.97 15.67
N MET A 141 8.69 -14.53 15.12
CA MET A 141 8.21 -14.15 13.79
C MET A 141 7.89 -12.65 13.73
N GLY A 142 7.26 -12.09 14.78
CA GLY A 142 7.04 -10.65 14.88
C GLY A 142 8.34 -9.83 14.87
N VAL A 143 9.42 -10.31 15.51
CA VAL A 143 10.76 -9.68 15.45
C VAL A 143 11.31 -9.74 14.01
N ILE A 144 11.26 -10.91 13.39
CA ILE A 144 11.77 -11.12 12.02
C ILE A 144 11.02 -10.23 11.01
N GLN A 145 9.69 -10.19 11.06
CA GLN A 145 8.89 -9.36 10.15
C GLN A 145 9.22 -7.87 10.32
N ARG A 146 9.43 -7.38 11.55
CA ARG A 146 9.88 -5.99 11.78
C ARG A 146 11.24 -5.70 11.15
N TRP A 147 12.18 -6.65 11.18
CA TRP A 147 13.44 -6.49 10.46
C TRP A 147 13.24 -6.47 8.94
N LYS A 148 12.40 -7.36 8.40
CA LYS A 148 12.07 -7.39 6.97
C LYS A 148 11.40 -6.10 6.49
N ASP A 149 10.43 -5.58 7.24
CA ASP A 149 9.71 -4.33 6.95
C ASP A 149 10.65 -3.11 6.93
N ARG A 150 11.78 -3.19 7.66
CA ARG A 150 12.85 -2.18 7.69
C ARG A 150 13.98 -2.46 6.69
N ALA A 151 13.81 -3.41 5.78
CA ALA A 151 14.81 -3.85 4.81
C ALA A 151 16.12 -4.38 5.43
N VAL A 152 16.04 -4.99 6.60
CA VAL A 152 17.18 -5.55 7.35
C VAL A 152 17.29 -7.05 7.07
N THR A 153 18.38 -7.44 6.39
CA THR A 153 18.76 -8.85 6.21
C THR A 153 19.46 -9.39 7.45
N PRO A 154 19.57 -10.72 7.66
CA PRO A 154 20.25 -11.27 8.84
C PRO A 154 21.68 -10.75 9.03
N SER A 155 22.38 -10.48 7.92
CA SER A 155 23.74 -9.91 7.93
C SER A 155 23.79 -8.44 8.36
N ARG A 156 22.69 -7.69 8.17
CA ARG A 156 22.59 -6.25 8.44
C ARG A 156 22.01 -5.91 9.80
N VAL A 157 21.50 -6.88 10.56
CA VAL A 157 21.02 -6.67 11.93
C VAL A 157 22.18 -6.16 12.79
N THR A 158 22.10 -4.90 13.20
CA THR A 158 23.08 -4.26 14.09
C THR A 158 22.79 -4.56 15.56
N ALA A 159 23.77 -4.35 16.45
CA ALA A 159 23.56 -4.52 17.89
C ALA A 159 22.43 -3.62 18.45
N ALA A 160 22.20 -2.45 17.85
CA ALA A 160 21.11 -1.55 18.23
C ALA A 160 19.72 -2.02 17.77
N GLU A 161 19.67 -2.88 16.76
CA GLU A 161 18.42 -3.45 16.21
C GLU A 161 18.13 -4.85 16.73
N ASP A 162 19.12 -5.49 17.36
CA ASP A 162 18.97 -6.81 17.94
C ASP A 162 18.05 -6.77 19.16
N THR A 163 17.64 -7.95 19.63
CA THR A 163 16.70 -8.08 20.74
C THR A 163 17.20 -9.12 21.74
N ASP A 164 16.81 -8.98 22.99
CA ASP A 164 17.12 -9.97 24.04
C ASP A 164 16.34 -11.30 23.87
N PHE A 165 15.55 -11.44 22.81
CA PHE A 165 14.78 -12.66 22.56
C PHE A 165 15.70 -13.88 22.51
N ALA A 166 15.27 -14.95 23.21
CA ALA A 166 16.06 -16.17 23.37
C ALA A 166 17.48 -15.93 23.89
N ASN A 167 17.65 -14.95 24.80
CA ASN A 167 18.94 -14.51 25.34
C ASN A 167 19.89 -13.97 24.26
N GLY A 168 19.40 -13.08 23.39
CA GLY A 168 20.20 -12.46 22.34
C GLY A 168 20.48 -13.35 21.12
N ARG A 169 19.67 -14.41 20.91
CA ARG A 169 19.87 -15.38 19.81
C ARG A 169 19.01 -15.10 18.58
N ALA A 170 18.18 -14.06 18.61
CA ALA A 170 17.21 -13.75 17.57
C ALA A 170 17.84 -13.59 16.18
N ARG A 171 18.98 -12.89 16.07
CA ARG A 171 19.71 -12.74 14.81
C ARG A 171 20.16 -14.08 14.22
N GLY A 172 20.70 -14.97 15.05
CA GLY A 172 21.13 -16.30 14.63
C GLY A 172 19.97 -17.15 14.14
N LEU A 173 18.85 -17.12 14.85
CA LEU A 173 17.61 -17.79 14.46
C LEU A 173 17.04 -17.24 13.16
N TYR A 174 17.12 -15.92 12.93
CA TYR A 174 16.71 -15.31 11.67
C TYR A 174 17.59 -15.79 10.50
N LEU A 175 18.92 -15.85 10.68
CA LEU A 175 19.81 -16.41 9.67
C LEU A 175 19.46 -17.88 9.35
N ALA A 176 19.30 -18.71 10.37
CA ALA A 176 18.94 -20.11 10.22
C ALA A 176 17.56 -20.28 9.55
N TYR A 177 16.60 -19.41 9.87
CA TYR A 177 15.29 -19.36 9.22
C TYR A 177 15.40 -19.06 7.72
N GLN A 178 16.14 -18.02 7.31
CA GLN A 178 16.33 -17.72 5.89
C GLN A 178 17.08 -18.84 5.15
N GLN A 179 18.06 -19.48 5.77
CA GLN A 179 18.76 -20.63 5.19
C GLN A 179 17.80 -21.81 4.97
N ARG A 180 16.92 -22.07 5.95
CA ARG A 180 15.91 -23.12 5.85
C ARG A 180 14.90 -22.84 4.73
N LEU A 181 14.45 -21.59 4.60
CA LEU A 181 13.57 -21.17 3.50
C LEU A 181 14.23 -21.38 2.13
N ALA A 182 15.49 -20.95 1.97
CA ALA A 182 16.24 -21.15 0.73
C ALA A 182 16.41 -22.63 0.37
N ALA A 183 16.73 -23.48 1.36
CA ALA A 183 16.85 -24.92 1.16
C ALA A 183 15.53 -25.59 0.73
N LEU A 184 14.39 -25.03 1.13
CA LEU A 184 13.06 -25.46 0.72
C LEU A 184 12.59 -24.83 -0.60
N ASN A 185 13.43 -23.98 -1.23
CA ASN A 185 13.05 -23.13 -2.35
C ASN A 185 11.76 -22.36 -2.05
N ALA A 186 11.71 -21.71 -0.89
CA ALA A 186 10.54 -21.01 -0.38
C ALA A 186 10.88 -19.58 0.06
N THR A 187 9.85 -18.73 0.10
CA THR A 187 9.90 -17.36 0.59
C THR A 187 8.67 -17.11 1.46
N ASP A 188 8.75 -16.23 2.45
CA ASP A 188 7.55 -15.66 3.06
C ASP A 188 7.12 -14.35 2.38
N PHE A 189 6.05 -13.72 2.88
CA PHE A 189 5.56 -12.45 2.32
C PHE A 189 6.57 -11.31 2.45
N GLY A 190 7.26 -11.19 3.60
CA GLY A 190 8.28 -10.17 3.82
C GLY A 190 9.49 -10.34 2.89
N ASP A 191 9.85 -11.58 2.58
CA ASP A 191 10.96 -11.93 1.67
C ASP A 191 10.74 -11.44 0.26
N LEU A 192 9.49 -11.42 -0.24
CA LEU A 192 9.20 -10.92 -1.58
C LEU A 192 9.70 -9.50 -1.76
N MET A 193 9.42 -8.65 -0.77
CA MET A 193 9.87 -7.26 -0.75
C MET A 193 11.37 -7.18 -0.43
N LEU A 194 11.86 -7.91 0.58
CA LEU A 194 13.26 -7.89 1.02
C LEU A 194 14.22 -8.28 -0.09
N HIS A 195 13.99 -9.43 -0.71
CA HIS A 195 14.84 -9.93 -1.79
C HIS A 195 14.81 -9.02 -2.99
N MET A 196 13.64 -8.57 -3.45
CA MET A 196 13.57 -7.71 -4.62
C MET A 196 14.24 -6.35 -4.37
N THR A 197 14.05 -5.77 -3.18
CA THR A 197 14.71 -4.51 -2.80
C THR A 197 16.22 -4.67 -2.72
N GLU A 198 16.72 -5.77 -2.15
CA GLU A 198 18.17 -6.06 -2.09
C GLU A 198 18.76 -6.27 -3.50
N ILE A 199 18.06 -6.99 -4.39
CA ILE A 199 18.48 -7.16 -5.78
C ILE A 199 18.60 -5.79 -6.45
N LEU A 200 17.57 -4.95 -6.37
CA LEU A 200 17.61 -3.60 -6.98
C LEU A 200 18.72 -2.73 -6.39
N ARG A 201 19.01 -2.87 -5.09
CA ARG A 201 20.08 -2.11 -4.42
C ARG A 201 21.48 -2.56 -4.81
N THR A 202 21.69 -3.85 -5.05
CA THR A 202 23.03 -4.45 -5.23
C THR A 202 23.37 -4.84 -6.65
N LYS A 203 22.37 -4.87 -7.55
CA LYS A 203 22.51 -5.26 -8.96
C LYS A 203 22.08 -4.10 -9.87
N PRO A 204 22.97 -3.13 -10.16
CA PRO A 204 22.64 -1.96 -10.97
C PRO A 204 22.15 -2.30 -12.38
N ASP A 205 22.60 -3.40 -12.94
CA ASP A 205 22.18 -3.95 -14.23
C ASP A 205 20.71 -4.36 -14.23
N VAL A 206 20.25 -5.07 -13.19
CA VAL A 206 18.84 -5.42 -12.98
C VAL A 206 18.00 -4.17 -12.76
N LEU A 207 18.47 -3.25 -11.91
CA LEU A 207 17.77 -1.98 -11.69
C LEU A 207 17.60 -1.18 -13.00
N ALA A 208 18.65 -1.10 -13.82
CA ALA A 208 18.61 -0.43 -15.11
C ALA A 208 17.60 -1.06 -16.10
N GLN A 209 17.37 -2.37 -16.03
CA GLN A 209 16.29 -3.02 -16.81
C GLN A 209 14.92 -2.47 -16.41
N TYR A 210 14.66 -2.32 -15.11
CA TYR A 210 13.41 -1.78 -14.62
C TYR A 210 13.27 -0.27 -14.82
N HIS A 211 14.36 0.50 -14.79
CA HIS A 211 14.35 1.90 -15.19
C HIS A 211 13.92 2.06 -16.65
N ARG A 212 14.44 1.23 -17.57
CA ARG A 212 14.01 1.24 -18.98
C ARG A 212 12.57 0.77 -19.17
N ALA A 213 12.12 -0.19 -18.35
CA ALA A 213 10.77 -0.70 -18.41
C ALA A 213 9.78 0.32 -17.89
N PHE A 214 9.90 0.78 -16.64
CA PHE A 214 8.89 1.57 -15.95
C PHE A 214 9.10 3.07 -16.16
N ARG A 215 8.44 3.60 -17.19
CA ARG A 215 8.40 5.05 -17.47
C ARG A 215 7.52 5.82 -16.50
N TYR A 216 6.42 5.21 -16.05
CA TYR A 216 5.45 5.79 -15.13
C TYR A 216 5.18 4.84 -13.96
N ILE A 217 5.18 5.38 -12.74
CA ILE A 217 4.85 4.64 -11.51
C ILE A 217 3.66 5.33 -10.85
N LEU A 218 2.61 4.55 -10.58
CA LEU A 218 1.37 4.99 -9.94
C LEU A 218 1.21 4.24 -8.62
N VAL A 219 1.01 4.93 -7.52
CA VAL A 219 0.91 4.32 -6.19
C VAL A 219 -0.37 4.79 -5.52
N ASP A 220 -1.18 3.84 -5.06
CA ASP A 220 -2.40 4.06 -4.28
C ASP A 220 -2.12 3.87 -2.78
N GLU A 221 -2.91 4.55 -1.94
CA GLU A 221 -2.81 4.52 -0.47
C GLU A 221 -1.38 4.73 0.06
N TYR A 222 -0.66 5.73 -0.47
CA TYR A 222 0.75 5.95 -0.19
C TYR A 222 1.06 6.22 1.30
N GLN A 223 0.09 6.71 2.07
CA GLN A 223 0.22 6.92 3.52
C GLN A 223 0.47 5.61 4.29
N ASP A 224 0.05 4.46 3.75
CA ASP A 224 0.15 3.16 4.42
C ASP A 224 1.48 2.45 4.13
N THR A 225 2.40 3.12 3.42
CA THR A 225 3.68 2.53 3.03
C THR A 225 4.62 2.39 4.22
N ASN A 226 5.21 1.21 4.37
CA ASN A 226 6.32 0.99 5.30
C ASN A 226 7.68 1.29 4.65
N LEU A 227 8.76 1.26 5.44
CA LEU A 227 10.11 1.62 4.98
C LEU A 227 10.56 0.81 3.75
N ILE A 228 10.37 -0.51 3.75
CA ILE A 228 10.82 -1.32 2.61
C ILE A 228 10.03 -1.03 1.33
N GLN A 229 8.72 -0.81 1.42
CA GLN A 229 7.88 -0.43 0.28
C GLN A 229 8.32 0.92 -0.28
N TYR A 230 8.59 1.89 0.60
CA TYR A 230 9.14 3.19 0.22
C TYR A 230 10.49 3.05 -0.48
N LEU A 231 11.44 2.28 0.08
CA LEU A 231 12.77 2.08 -0.52
C LEU A 231 12.69 1.44 -1.92
N TRP A 232 11.83 0.42 -2.07
CA TRP A 232 11.58 -0.23 -3.35
C TRP A 232 11.03 0.75 -4.40
N LEU A 233 10.03 1.57 -4.04
CA LEU A 233 9.50 2.61 -4.92
C LEU A 233 10.56 3.64 -5.28
N ARG A 234 11.36 4.09 -4.31
CA ARG A 234 12.40 5.10 -4.52
C ARG A 234 13.48 4.62 -5.49
N LEU A 235 13.94 3.37 -5.36
CA LEU A 235 14.90 2.78 -6.30
C LEU A 235 14.35 2.77 -7.73
N LEU A 236 13.11 2.35 -7.92
CA LEU A 236 12.48 2.29 -9.25
C LEU A 236 12.23 3.69 -9.84
N ALA A 237 11.80 4.64 -9.02
CA ALA A 237 11.45 6.00 -9.46
C ALA A 237 12.65 6.83 -9.93
N GLN A 238 13.88 6.46 -9.55
CA GLN A 238 15.10 7.19 -9.94
C GLN A 238 15.36 7.21 -11.46
N GLY A 239 14.82 6.25 -12.23
CA GLY A 239 15.05 6.18 -13.67
C GLY A 239 14.42 7.32 -14.46
N HIS A 240 13.10 7.54 -14.31
CA HIS A 240 12.34 8.53 -15.08
C HIS A 240 11.69 9.63 -14.22
N ARG A 241 11.67 9.49 -12.88
CA ARG A 241 11.05 10.40 -11.91
C ARG A 241 9.55 10.69 -12.11
N ASN A 242 8.85 10.00 -13.03
CA ASN A 242 7.40 10.12 -13.21
C ASN A 242 6.66 9.19 -12.23
N ILE A 243 6.77 9.50 -10.94
CA ILE A 243 6.03 8.82 -9.88
C ILE A 243 4.83 9.66 -9.46
N CYS A 244 3.65 9.05 -9.41
CA CYS A 244 2.43 9.65 -8.92
C CYS A 244 1.95 8.85 -7.71
N CYS A 245 2.01 9.45 -6.53
CA CYS A 245 1.48 8.87 -5.31
C CYS A 245 0.14 9.52 -4.97
N VAL A 246 -0.86 8.70 -4.65
CA VAL A 246 -2.16 9.13 -4.15
C VAL A 246 -2.28 8.66 -2.71
N GLY A 247 -2.68 9.55 -1.82
CA GLY A 247 -2.83 9.20 -0.42
C GLY A 247 -3.55 10.25 0.39
N ASP A 248 -3.80 9.89 1.65
CA ASP A 248 -4.43 10.75 2.64
C ASP A 248 -3.72 10.54 3.99
N ASP A 249 -2.97 11.54 4.44
CA ASP A 249 -2.29 11.54 5.74
C ASP A 249 -3.27 11.37 6.93
N ASP A 250 -4.51 11.83 6.80
CA ASP A 250 -5.55 11.70 7.83
C ASP A 250 -6.14 10.28 7.91
N GLN A 251 -5.82 9.40 6.96
CA GLN A 251 -6.29 8.01 6.91
C GLN A 251 -5.21 6.96 7.24
N SER A 252 -4.02 7.39 7.66
CA SER A 252 -2.95 6.46 8.05
C SER A 252 -3.27 5.76 9.38
N ILE A 253 -3.80 4.53 9.30
CA ILE A 253 -4.21 3.72 10.48
C ILE A 253 -3.37 2.45 10.70
N TYR A 254 -2.34 2.23 9.87
CA TYR A 254 -1.50 1.03 9.91
C TYR A 254 -0.12 1.22 10.55
N SER A 255 0.07 2.24 11.39
CA SER A 255 1.35 2.50 12.07
C SER A 255 1.86 1.31 12.89
N TRP A 256 0.95 0.55 13.53
CA TRP A 256 1.26 -0.69 14.26
C TRP A 256 1.78 -1.83 13.36
N ARG A 257 1.58 -1.74 12.04
CA ARG A 257 2.16 -2.63 11.02
C ARG A 257 3.42 -2.05 10.37
N GLY A 258 3.96 -0.98 10.92
CA GLY A 258 5.16 -0.31 10.41
C GLY A 258 4.91 0.68 9.27
N ALA A 259 3.65 1.07 8.98
CA ALA A 259 3.40 2.17 8.06
C ALA A 259 3.98 3.47 8.63
N GLU A 260 4.69 4.23 7.80
CA GLU A 260 5.33 5.49 8.19
C GLU A 260 4.65 6.66 7.47
N VAL A 261 3.75 7.36 8.16
CA VAL A 261 3.08 8.56 7.62
C VAL A 261 4.10 9.61 7.16
N GLU A 262 5.29 9.64 7.77
CA GLU A 262 6.38 10.53 7.36
C GLU A 262 6.76 10.34 5.87
N ASN A 263 6.54 9.16 5.27
CA ASN A 263 6.77 8.93 3.84
C ASN A 263 5.93 9.84 2.95
N ILE A 264 4.66 10.08 3.30
CA ILE A 264 3.79 11.01 2.56
C ILE A 264 4.13 12.46 2.91
N LEU A 265 4.43 12.76 4.18
CA LEU A 265 4.80 14.11 4.64
C LEU A 265 6.11 14.61 4.02
N ARG A 266 7.06 13.70 3.74
CA ARG A 266 8.37 14.01 3.15
C ARG A 266 8.41 13.95 1.63
N PHE A 267 7.30 13.65 0.97
CA PHE A 267 7.32 13.38 -0.47
C PHE A 267 8.00 14.50 -1.29
N GLU A 268 7.71 15.78 -0.98
CA GLU A 268 8.32 16.93 -1.67
C GLU A 268 9.83 17.05 -1.43
N LYS A 269 10.33 16.60 -0.26
CA LYS A 269 11.76 16.57 0.07
C LYS A 269 12.47 15.43 -0.65
N ASP A 270 11.83 14.27 -0.71
CA ASP A 270 12.41 13.06 -1.33
C ASP A 270 12.36 13.09 -2.86
N PHE A 271 11.35 13.77 -3.42
CA PHE A 271 11.15 13.95 -4.85
C PHE A 271 11.14 15.43 -5.21
N GLU A 272 12.32 16.05 -5.25
CA GLU A 272 12.49 17.47 -5.54
C GLU A 272 11.76 17.93 -6.81
N GLY A 273 11.01 19.02 -6.73
CA GLY A 273 10.16 19.49 -7.82
C GLY A 273 8.83 18.75 -7.94
N ALA A 274 8.44 17.99 -6.92
CA ALA A 274 7.11 17.38 -6.82
C ALA A 274 6.02 18.44 -6.93
N ARG A 275 5.01 18.14 -7.74
CA ARG A 275 3.75 18.90 -7.74
C ARG A 275 2.82 18.29 -6.70
N LEU A 276 2.04 19.14 -6.04
CA LEU A 276 1.01 18.74 -5.09
C LEU A 276 -0.36 19.16 -5.61
N VAL A 277 -1.26 18.18 -5.80
CA VAL A 277 -2.66 18.43 -6.16
C VAL A 277 -3.54 17.97 -5.02
N ARG A 278 -4.39 18.85 -4.50
CA ARG A 278 -5.34 18.55 -3.42
C ARG A 278 -6.71 18.23 -3.98
N LEU A 279 -7.25 17.06 -3.67
CA LEU A 279 -8.64 16.72 -3.96
C LEU A 279 -9.47 16.96 -2.71
N GLU A 280 -10.31 17.99 -2.76
CA GLU A 280 -11.08 18.47 -1.60
C GLU A 280 -12.59 18.28 -1.77
N ALA A 281 -13.08 18.11 -3.00
CA ALA A 281 -14.49 17.85 -3.28
C ALA A 281 -14.86 16.39 -2.95
N ASN A 282 -15.66 16.17 -1.92
CA ASN A 282 -16.16 14.87 -1.50
C ASN A 282 -17.50 14.54 -2.21
N TYR A 283 -17.57 13.36 -2.82
CA TYR A 283 -18.74 12.91 -3.59
C TYR A 283 -19.50 11.75 -2.92
N ARG A 284 -19.18 11.45 -1.65
CA ARG A 284 -19.67 10.29 -0.89
C ARG A 284 -20.63 10.68 0.23
N SER A 285 -20.35 11.75 0.95
CA SER A 285 -20.96 12.10 2.23
C SER A 285 -21.69 13.44 2.15
N THR A 286 -22.69 13.62 3.02
CA THR A 286 -23.46 14.86 3.15
C THR A 286 -22.68 15.92 3.94
N ALA A 287 -23.10 17.18 3.84
CA ALA A 287 -22.46 18.30 4.50
C ALA A 287 -22.36 18.15 6.03
N PRO A 288 -23.39 17.67 6.77
CA PRO A 288 -23.27 17.45 8.22
C PRO A 288 -22.22 16.41 8.61
N ILE A 289 -22.10 15.32 7.84
CA ILE A 289 -21.08 14.28 8.06
C ILE A 289 -19.68 14.86 7.83
N LEU A 290 -19.51 15.63 6.76
CA LEU A 290 -18.22 16.28 6.44
C LEU A 290 -17.83 17.32 7.50
N ALA A 291 -18.78 18.07 8.04
CA ALA A 291 -18.55 19.03 9.10
C ALA A 291 -18.05 18.32 10.37
N ALA A 292 -18.69 17.22 10.79
CA ALA A 292 -18.26 16.43 11.93
C ALA A 292 -16.84 15.84 11.74
N ALA A 293 -16.58 15.25 10.58
CA ALA A 293 -15.25 14.71 10.26
C ALA A 293 -14.16 15.80 10.25
N SER A 294 -14.47 16.96 9.68
CA SER A 294 -13.54 18.10 9.60
C SER A 294 -13.24 18.69 10.99
N ALA A 295 -14.26 18.80 11.84
CA ALA A 295 -14.10 19.27 13.22
C ALA A 295 -13.25 18.31 14.06
N LEU A 296 -13.44 16.99 13.90
CA LEU A 296 -12.65 15.99 14.61
C LEU A 296 -11.17 16.07 14.19
N ILE A 297 -10.89 16.02 12.89
CA ILE A 297 -9.51 15.95 12.39
C ILE A 297 -8.73 17.26 12.58
N ALA A 298 -9.40 18.39 12.79
CA ALA A 298 -8.76 19.68 13.09
C ALA A 298 -7.95 19.67 14.40
N ASN A 299 -8.18 18.72 15.30
CA ASN A 299 -7.43 18.57 16.55
C ASN A 299 -6.06 17.90 16.36
N ASN A 300 -5.78 17.32 15.19
CA ASN A 300 -4.51 16.65 14.91
C ASN A 300 -3.46 17.63 14.38
N GLU A 301 -2.24 17.54 14.91
CA GLU A 301 -1.07 18.33 14.49
C GLU A 301 -0.28 17.62 13.36
N GLY A 302 0.61 18.35 12.66
CA GLY A 302 1.57 17.76 11.71
C GLY A 302 1.00 17.29 10.37
N ARG A 303 -0.18 17.78 9.98
CA ARG A 303 -0.90 17.41 8.75
C ARG A 303 -0.45 18.21 7.53
N LEU A 304 -0.63 17.68 6.32
CA LEU A 304 -0.35 18.39 5.04
C LEU A 304 -1.39 19.47 4.69
N GLY A 305 -2.49 19.54 5.45
CA GLY A 305 -3.55 20.52 5.30
C GLY A 305 -4.44 20.26 4.08
N LYS A 306 -5.71 19.95 4.34
CA LYS A 306 -6.78 19.85 3.34
C LYS A 306 -8.14 20.08 4.00
N THR A 307 -9.07 20.68 3.26
CA THR A 307 -10.43 20.94 3.75
C THR A 307 -11.43 20.26 2.84
N LEU A 308 -12.08 19.21 3.35
CA LEU A 308 -13.13 18.52 2.60
C LEU A 308 -14.37 19.41 2.46
N ARG A 309 -14.82 19.59 1.21
CA ARG A 309 -16.06 20.30 0.87
C ARG A 309 -17.01 19.39 0.11
N PRO A 310 -18.33 19.58 0.22
CA PRO A 310 -19.28 18.85 -0.60
C PRO A 310 -18.99 19.05 -2.09
N GLY A 311 -18.90 17.94 -2.84
CA GLY A 311 -18.64 17.94 -4.28
C GLY A 311 -19.92 17.99 -5.13
N ARG A 312 -21.09 17.80 -4.54
CA ARG A 312 -22.39 17.93 -5.21
C ARG A 312 -23.19 19.08 -4.60
N ALA A 313 -23.96 19.78 -5.42
CA ALA A 313 -24.81 20.88 -4.96
C ALA A 313 -25.93 20.40 -4.01
N ASP A 314 -26.39 19.16 -4.16
CA ASP A 314 -27.45 18.50 -3.41
C ASP A 314 -26.94 17.70 -2.20
N SER A 315 -25.86 18.15 -1.54
CA SER A 315 -25.24 17.43 -0.42
C SER A 315 -25.87 17.71 0.95
N GLU A 316 -27.14 18.13 0.98
CA GLU A 316 -27.90 18.25 2.21
C GLU A 316 -28.17 16.86 2.82
N GLY A 317 -28.47 16.82 4.11
CA GLY A 317 -28.80 15.57 4.78
C GLY A 317 -29.07 15.76 6.26
N ASP A 318 -29.41 14.65 6.92
CA ASP A 318 -29.69 14.63 8.33
C ASP A 318 -28.45 15.00 9.16
N LYS A 319 -28.70 15.58 10.33
CA LYS A 319 -27.64 15.82 11.31
C LYS A 319 -27.09 14.49 11.82
N VAL A 320 -25.79 14.49 12.13
CA VAL A 320 -25.16 13.36 12.82
C VAL A 320 -25.83 13.20 14.20
N ALA A 321 -26.42 12.03 14.43
CA ALA A 321 -27.06 11.70 15.70
C ALA A 321 -26.06 10.99 16.64
N VAL A 322 -26.15 11.30 17.93
CA VAL A 322 -25.41 10.62 19.00
C VAL A 322 -26.42 10.15 20.03
N ALA A 323 -26.37 8.86 20.38
CA ALA A 323 -27.23 8.27 21.40
C ALA A 323 -26.37 7.70 22.53
N GLY A 324 -26.74 8.01 23.78
CA GLY A 324 -26.14 7.39 24.96
C GLY A 324 -27.00 6.21 25.41
N LEU A 325 -26.39 5.06 25.65
CA LEU A 325 -27.05 3.80 26.00
C LEU A 325 -26.40 3.18 27.23
N TRP A 326 -27.15 2.31 27.93
CA TRP A 326 -26.72 1.75 29.20
C TRP A 326 -25.71 0.61 29.05
N ASP A 327 -25.87 -0.21 28.02
CA ASP A 327 -25.03 -1.36 27.76
C ASP A 327 -24.96 -1.74 26.26
N SER A 328 -24.13 -2.73 25.95
CA SER A 328 -23.94 -3.24 24.58
C SER A 328 -25.15 -3.97 24.03
N ASP A 329 -26.01 -4.53 24.88
CA ASP A 329 -27.20 -5.25 24.43
C ASP A 329 -28.27 -4.27 23.95
N GLU A 330 -28.41 -3.13 24.64
CA GLU A 330 -29.28 -2.03 24.23
C GLU A 330 -28.78 -1.37 22.94
N GLU A 331 -27.46 -1.18 22.79
CA GLU A 331 -26.85 -0.73 21.52
C GLU A 331 -27.17 -1.68 20.37
N ALA A 332 -26.97 -2.97 20.56
CA ALA A 332 -27.26 -3.98 19.55
C ALA A 332 -28.74 -3.97 19.15
N ARG A 333 -29.66 -3.85 20.13
CA ARG A 333 -31.11 -3.76 19.86
C ARG A 333 -31.47 -2.49 19.10
N MET A 334 -31.00 -1.32 19.54
CA MET A 334 -31.27 -0.05 18.85
C MET A 334 -30.80 -0.09 17.39
N VAL A 335 -29.58 -0.59 17.15
CA VAL A 335 -29.03 -0.71 15.79
C VAL A 335 -29.87 -1.68 14.95
N GLY A 336 -30.26 -2.83 15.51
CA GLY A 336 -31.15 -3.79 14.86
C GLY A 336 -32.49 -3.19 14.47
N ASP A 337 -33.19 -2.59 15.42
CA ASP A 337 -34.49 -1.94 15.21
C ASP A 337 -34.42 -0.85 14.14
N ARG A 338 -33.32 -0.06 14.13
CA ARG A 338 -33.12 1.00 13.14
C ARG A 338 -32.88 0.42 11.74
N ILE A 339 -32.10 -0.65 11.61
CA ILE A 339 -31.89 -1.34 10.33
C ILE A 339 -33.22 -1.91 9.81
N GLU A 340 -34.01 -2.55 10.67
CA GLU A 340 -35.32 -3.09 10.28
C GLU A 340 -36.30 -2.00 9.87
N ALA A 341 -36.31 -0.86 10.56
CA ALA A 341 -37.11 0.30 10.18
C ALA A 341 -36.70 0.83 8.79
N LEU A 342 -35.40 1.03 8.55
CA LEU A 342 -34.90 1.50 7.24
C LEU A 342 -35.25 0.52 6.11
N ARG A 343 -35.18 -0.80 6.37
CA ARG A 343 -35.60 -1.81 5.39
C ARG A 343 -37.09 -1.76 5.10
N ARG A 344 -37.93 -1.55 6.11
CA ARG A 344 -39.37 -1.34 5.94
C ARG A 344 -39.66 -0.07 5.11
N ASP A 345 -38.84 0.95 5.25
CA ASP A 345 -38.91 2.20 4.47
C ASP A 345 -38.29 2.07 3.06
N GLY A 346 -37.86 0.87 2.66
CA GLY A 346 -37.39 0.58 1.30
C GLY A 346 -35.90 0.84 1.06
N HIS A 347 -35.11 1.09 2.11
CA HIS A 347 -33.66 1.10 1.99
C HIS A 347 -33.13 -0.34 1.81
N PRO A 348 -32.20 -0.58 0.85
CA PRO A 348 -31.74 -1.92 0.48
C PRO A 348 -31.00 -2.69 1.58
#